data_AF-A0A939NYS9-F1
#
_entry.id   AF-A0A939NYS9-F1
#
_cell.length_a   1.000
_cell.length_b   1.000
_cell.length_c   1.000
_cell.angle_alpha   90.00
_cell.angle_beta   90.00
_cell.angle_gamma   90.00
#
_symmetry.space_group_name_H-M   'P 1'
#
loop_
_entity.id
_entity.type
_entity.pdbx_description
1 polymer ?
#
loop_
_entity_poly.entity_id
_entity_poly.type
_entity_poly.pdbx_seq_one_letter_code
_entity_poly.pdbx_strand_id
1 'polypeptide(L)'
;MSLRPPRSLSGQSSAGLNPLEYELASARADALGRQGRKMEAALARLASWSPENNHKTDRQTLLDEASDAVWALFIQREICGLHNDKDVIKRYQIPGEVLARLGATRK
;
A
#
# COMPACT_ATOMS: atom_id res chain seq x y z
N MET A 1 -10.97 -2.63 19.21
CA MET A 1 -11.08 -2.19 20.62
C MET A 1 -10.95 -0.68 20.61
N SER A 2 -11.89 0.05 21.22
CA SER A 2 -11.90 1.52 21.23
C SER A 2 -11.57 2.00 22.64
N LEU A 3 -10.52 2.81 22.78
CA LEU A 3 -10.15 3.45 24.05
C LEU A 3 -10.57 4.92 23.99
N ARG A 4 -11.42 5.31 24.94
CA ARG A 4 -11.84 6.70 25.14
C ARG A 4 -10.83 7.38 26.10
N PRO A 5 -10.12 8.44 25.68
CA PRO A 5 -9.23 9.13 26.59
C PRO A 5 -10.04 9.93 27.65
N PRO A 6 -9.71 9.80 28.94
CA PRO A 6 -10.38 10.54 30.02
C PRO A 6 -10.03 12.04 30.00
N ARG A 7 -10.98 12.88 30.45
CA ARG A 7 -11.00 14.36 30.41
C ARG A 7 -9.90 15.08 31.21
N SER A 8 -8.84 14.41 31.65
CA SER A 8 -7.76 14.99 32.47
C SER A 8 -6.49 15.30 31.67
N LEU A 9 -6.62 15.71 30.40
CA LEU A 9 -5.50 16.26 29.59
C LEU A 9 -4.89 17.56 30.16
N SER A 10 -5.15 17.89 31.43
CA SER A 10 -4.58 19.01 32.17
C SER A 10 -3.58 18.48 33.20
N GLY A 11 -2.39 18.06 32.75
CA GLY A 11 -1.31 17.75 33.69
C GLY A 11 -0.13 17.01 33.08
N GLN A 12 0.90 17.78 32.70
CA GLN A 12 2.30 17.37 32.55
C GLN A 12 2.64 16.47 31.37
N SER A 13 3.10 17.14 30.31
CA SER A 13 4.07 16.69 29.33
C SER A 13 5.19 15.91 30.02
N SER A 14 5.09 14.59 29.98
CA SER A 14 6.11 13.68 30.53
C SER A 14 6.83 13.03 29.37
N ALA A 15 8.16 13.13 29.37
CA ALA A 15 9.10 12.69 28.35
C ALA A 15 9.16 11.15 28.18
N GLY A 16 8.03 10.51 27.91
CA GLY A 16 7.90 9.07 27.64
C GLY A 16 7.06 8.82 26.38
N LEU A 17 7.30 7.68 25.72
CA LEU A 17 6.58 7.26 24.52
C LEU A 17 5.07 7.32 24.77
N ASN A 18 4.37 8.17 24.02
CA ASN A 18 2.91 8.30 24.08
C ASN A 18 2.28 6.98 23.56
N PRO A 19 1.53 6.22 24.38
CA PRO A 19 0.95 4.94 23.96
C PRO A 19 0.09 5.05 22.69
N LEU A 20 -0.57 6.20 22.48
CA LEU A 20 -1.35 6.47 21.27
C LEU A 20 -0.47 6.58 20.02
N GLU A 21 0.71 7.20 20.14
CA GLU A 21 1.65 7.32 19.02
C GLU A 21 2.22 5.95 18.63
N TYR A 22 2.51 5.10 19.62
CA TYR A 22 2.95 3.73 19.38
C TYR A 22 1.88 2.89 18.67
N GLU A 23 0.63 2.94 19.16
CA GLU A 23 -0.49 2.24 18.52
C GLU A 23 -0.73 2.74 17.10
N LEU A 24 -0.65 4.06 16.88
CA LEU A 24 -0.78 4.66 15.55
C LEU A 24 0.36 4.22 14.62
N ALA A 25 1.60 4.19 15.10
CA ALA A 25 2.75 3.70 14.35
C ALA A 25 2.60 2.21 13.98
N SER A 26 2.13 1.39 14.92
CA SER A 26 1.82 -0.03 14.70
C SER A 26 0.74 -0.21 13.63
N ALA A 27 -0.35 0.54 13.71
CA ALA A 27 -1.43 0.50 12.72
C ALA A 27 -0.96 0.91 11.32
N ARG A 28 -0.09 1.93 11.21
CA ARG A 28 0.54 2.36 9.95
C ARG A 28 1.43 1.27 9.37
N ALA A 29 2.27 0.64 10.20
CA ALA A 29 3.16 -0.44 9.77
C ALA A 29 2.38 -1.65 9.26
N ASP A 30 1.31 -2.03 9.96
CA ASP A 30 0.42 -3.13 9.58
C ASP A 30 -0.33 -2.82 8.26
N ALA A 31 -0.85 -1.60 8.10
CA ALA A 31 -1.47 -1.16 6.85
C ALA A 31 -0.49 -1.18 5.66
N LEU A 32 0.73 -0.67 5.85
CA LEU A 32 1.80 -0.75 4.83
C LEU A 32 2.11 -2.19 4.46
N GLY A 33 2.26 -3.08 5.45
CA GLY A 33 2.55 -4.50 5.22
C GLY A 33 1.46 -5.19 4.41
N ARG A 34 0.18 -4.89 4.68
CA ARG A 34 -0.94 -5.43 3.89
C ARG A 34 -0.94 -4.93 2.45
N GLN A 35 -0.76 -3.63 2.22
CA GLN A 35 -0.75 -3.08 0.86
C GLN A 35 0.45 -3.60 0.07
N GLY A 36 1.62 -3.73 0.71
CA GLY A 36 2.82 -4.31 0.10
C GLY A 36 2.58 -5.74 -0.39
N ARG A 37 2.07 -6.63 0.48
CA ARG A 37 1.75 -8.01 0.10
C ARG A 37 0.68 -8.10 -1.00
N LYS A 38 -0.33 -7.22 -0.97
CA LYS A 38 -1.36 -7.17 -2.00
C LYS A 38 -0.78 -6.80 -3.36
N MET A 39 0.09 -5.77 -3.40
CA MET A 39 0.79 -5.35 -4.60
C MET A 39 1.73 -6.45 -5.12
N GLU A 40 2.55 -7.04 -4.26
CA GLU A 40 3.45 -8.14 -4.61
C GLU A 40 2.69 -9.30 -5.27
N ALA A 41 1.56 -9.71 -4.67
CA ALA A 41 0.71 -10.76 -5.22
C ALA A 41 0.12 -10.37 -6.59
N ALA A 42 -0.36 -9.14 -6.76
CA ALA A 42 -0.92 -8.67 -8.03
C ALA A 42 0.15 -8.62 -9.14
N LEU A 43 1.34 -8.10 -8.84
CA LEU A 43 2.48 -8.09 -9.76
C LEU A 43 2.92 -9.51 -10.14
N ALA A 44 2.97 -10.42 -9.17
CA ALA A 44 3.30 -11.82 -9.43
C ALA A 44 2.27 -12.49 -10.35
N ARG A 45 0.97 -12.25 -10.14
CA ARG A 45 -0.09 -12.76 -11.02
C ARG A 45 0.07 -12.23 -12.45
N LEU A 46 0.29 -10.92 -12.61
CA LEU A 46 0.52 -10.30 -13.91
C LEU A 46 1.76 -10.91 -14.60
N ALA A 47 2.86 -11.10 -13.86
CA ALA A 47 4.09 -11.68 -14.38
C ALA A 47 3.95 -13.16 -14.77
N SER A 48 3.09 -13.92 -14.08
CA SER A 48 2.80 -15.33 -14.40
C SER A 48 1.82 -15.52 -15.57
N TRP A 49 1.24 -14.43 -16.08
CA TRP A 49 0.28 -14.53 -17.17
C TRP A 49 0.99 -14.89 -18.48
N SER A 50 0.47 -15.92 -19.17
CA SER A 50 0.82 -16.27 -20.53
C SER A 50 -0.47 -16.58 -21.29
N PRO A 51 -0.56 -16.26 -22.60
CA PRO A 51 -1.65 -16.70 -23.46
C PRO A 51 -1.92 -18.20 -23.38
N GLU A 52 -0.90 -19.05 -23.19
CA GLU A 52 -1.05 -20.51 -23.16
C GLU A 52 -1.64 -21.03 -21.84
N ASN A 53 -1.39 -20.34 -20.73
CA ASN A 53 -1.73 -20.82 -19.39
C ASN A 53 -3.01 -20.19 -18.83
N ASN A 54 -3.47 -19.07 -19.37
CA ASN A 54 -4.53 -18.27 -18.75
C ASN A 54 -5.55 -17.71 -19.77
N HIS A 55 -6.13 -18.60 -20.58
CA HIS A 55 -7.17 -18.22 -21.56
C HIS A 55 -8.43 -17.58 -20.96
N LYS A 56 -8.73 -17.84 -19.67
CA LYS A 56 -9.96 -17.34 -19.03
C LYS A 56 -9.82 -15.94 -18.43
N THR A 57 -8.60 -15.48 -18.17
CA THR A 57 -8.34 -14.20 -17.53
C THR A 57 -7.62 -13.30 -18.51
N ASP A 58 -8.27 -12.22 -18.90
CA ASP A 58 -7.66 -11.21 -19.75
C ASP A 58 -6.46 -10.58 -19.03
N ARG A 59 -5.34 -10.46 -19.74
CA ARG A 59 -4.13 -9.79 -19.25
C ARG A 59 -4.44 -8.37 -18.81
N GLN A 60 -5.35 -7.70 -19.52
CA GLN A 60 -5.78 -6.35 -19.22
C GLN A 60 -6.33 -6.24 -17.79
N THR A 61 -7.15 -7.20 -17.35
CA THR A 61 -7.68 -7.25 -15.99
C THR A 61 -6.57 -7.37 -14.96
N LEU A 62 -5.57 -8.22 -15.19
CA LEU A 62 -4.42 -8.37 -14.29
C LEU A 62 -3.56 -7.11 -14.22
N LEU A 63 -3.41 -6.43 -15.37
CA LEU A 63 -2.68 -5.18 -15.45
C LEU A 63 -3.39 -4.07 -14.67
N ASP A 64 -4.71 -4.01 -14.75
CA ASP A 64 -5.53 -3.06 -14.01
C ASP A 64 -5.51 -3.37 -12.50
N GLU A 65 -5.62 -4.64 -12.09
CA GLU A 65 -5.48 -5.06 -10.69
C GLU A 65 -4.10 -4.71 -10.10
N ALA A 66 -3.04 -4.92 -10.88
CA ALA A 66 -1.68 -4.55 -10.48
C ALA A 66 -1.55 -3.03 -10.33
N SER A 67 -2.14 -2.25 -11.24
CA SER A 67 -2.13 -0.78 -11.21
C SER A 67 -2.86 -0.25 -9.97
N ASP A 68 -4.04 -0.79 -9.66
CA ASP A 68 -4.80 -0.43 -8.46
C ASP A 68 -4.02 -0.75 -7.16
N ALA A 69 -3.36 -1.92 -7.13
CA ALA A 69 -2.60 -2.33 -5.95
C ALA A 69 -1.33 -1.49 -5.74
N VAL A 70 -0.61 -1.15 -6.82
CA VAL A 70 0.55 -0.23 -6.76
C VAL A 70 0.10 1.16 -6.30
N TRP A 71 -1.01 1.67 -6.86
CA TRP A 71 -1.54 2.97 -6.49
C TRP A 71 -1.93 3.04 -5.01
N ALA A 72 -2.61 2.02 -4.51
CA ALA A 72 -2.96 1.91 -3.10
C ALA A 72 -1.73 1.88 -2.17
N LEU A 73 -0.65 1.21 -2.58
CA LEU A 73 0.60 1.23 -1.82
C LEU A 73 1.22 2.63 -1.81
N PHE A 74 1.31 3.32 -2.94
CA PHE A 74 1.89 4.66 -3.01
C PHE A 74 1.14 5.65 -2.11
N ILE A 75 -0.20 5.66 -2.16
CA ILE A 75 -1.03 6.48 -1.27
C ILE A 75 -0.74 6.13 0.20
N GLN A 76 -0.70 4.84 0.55
CA GLN A 76 -0.42 4.42 1.93
C GLN A 76 0.97 4.86 2.40
N ARG A 77 1.96 4.85 1.51
CA ARG A 77 3.33 5.33 1.80
C ARG A 77 3.35 6.84 2.03
N GLU A 78 2.66 7.61 1.19
CA GLU A 78 2.54 9.07 1.34
C GLU A 78 1.89 9.46 2.67
N ILE A 79 0.80 8.78 3.06
CA ILE A 79 0.13 8.98 4.36
C ILE A 79 1.10 8.71 5.54
N CYS A 80 2.07 7.82 5.34
CA CYS A 80 3.10 7.51 6.33
C CYS A 80 4.35 8.39 6.22
N GLY A 81 4.36 9.39 5.33
CA GLY A 81 5.49 10.30 5.11
C GLY A 81 6.63 9.72 4.25
N LEU A 82 6.38 8.63 3.53
CA LEU A 82 7.38 7.91 2.72
C LEU A 82 7.22 8.25 1.23
N HIS A 83 8.04 9.16 0.70
CA HIS A 83 7.85 9.75 -0.64
C HIS A 83 8.84 9.24 -1.71
N ASN A 84 9.75 8.32 -1.39
CA ASN A 84 10.79 7.86 -2.30
C ASN A 84 10.30 6.81 -3.33
N ASP A 85 9.37 7.20 -4.19
CA ASP A 85 8.69 6.24 -5.09
C ASP A 85 9.64 5.61 -6.11
N LYS A 86 10.69 6.32 -6.55
CA LYS A 86 11.71 5.76 -7.46
C LYS A 86 12.38 4.51 -6.91
N ASP A 87 12.68 4.49 -5.61
CA ASP A 87 13.30 3.34 -4.96
C ASP A 87 12.32 2.17 -4.85
N VAL A 88 11.04 2.47 -4.59
CA VAL A 88 9.97 1.46 -4.52
C VAL A 88 9.76 0.81 -5.88
N ILE A 89 9.66 1.62 -6.95
CA ILE A 89 9.54 1.15 -8.33
C ILE A 89 10.67 0.19 -8.67
N LYS A 90 11.92 0.59 -8.36
CA LYS A 90 13.09 -0.26 -8.59
C LYS A 90 13.09 -1.51 -7.71
N ARG A 91 12.73 -1.40 -6.42
CA ARG A 91 12.74 -2.53 -5.49
C ARG A 91 11.75 -3.62 -5.89
N TYR A 92 10.56 -3.23 -6.30
CA TYR A 92 9.48 -4.14 -6.68
C TYR A 92 9.43 -4.47 -8.17
N GLN A 93 10.36 -3.92 -8.97
CA GLN A 93 10.42 -4.12 -10.42
C GLN A 93 9.08 -3.82 -11.09
N ILE A 94 8.45 -2.71 -10.70
CA ILE A 94 7.11 -2.35 -11.16
C ILE A 94 7.15 -2.11 -12.68
N PRO A 95 6.38 -2.85 -13.50
CA PRO A 95 6.40 -2.69 -14.95
C PRO A 95 5.96 -1.29 -15.39
N GLY A 96 6.56 -0.76 -16.46
CA GLY A 96 6.21 0.56 -16.99
C GLY A 96 4.75 0.68 -17.42
N GLU A 97 4.15 -0.40 -17.91
CA GLU A 97 2.72 -0.47 -18.26
C GLU A 97 1.78 -0.34 -17.05
N VAL A 98 2.21 -0.79 -15.86
CA VAL A 98 1.49 -0.60 -14.60
C VAL A 98 1.60 0.86 -14.18
N LEU A 99 2.80 1.43 -14.26
CA LEU A 99 3.05 2.84 -13.93
C LEU A 99 2.26 3.80 -14.82
N ALA A 100 2.16 3.49 -16.12
CA ALA A 100 1.44 4.31 -17.09
C ALA A 100 -0.08 4.39 -16.82
N ARG A 101 -0.61 3.51 -15.97
CA ARG A 101 -2.05 3.39 -15.66
C ARG A 101 -2.43 3.79 -14.24
N LEU A 102 -1.47 4.24 -13.44
CA LEU A 102 -1.75 4.65 -12.06
C LEU A 102 -2.79 5.77 -12.04
N GLY A 103 -3.81 5.62 -11.18
CA GLY A 103 -4.88 6.59 -11.01
C GLY A 103 -5.85 6.70 -12.18
N ALA A 104 -5.76 5.86 -13.21
CA ALA A 104 -6.70 5.87 -14.33
C ALA A 104 -8.08 5.38 -13.87
N THR A 105 -9.13 6.17 -14.10
CA THR A 105 -10.52 5.77 -13.84
C THR A 105 -11.05 4.94 -15.01
N ARG A 106 -11.47 3.69 -14.75
CA ARG A 106 -12.14 2.84 -15.75
C ARG A 106 -13.48 3.46 -16.15
N LYS A 107 -13.78 3.51 -17.45
CA LYS A 107 -15.09 3.88 -17.98
C LYS A 107 -15.99 2.66 -18.09
#